data_AF-D3DAN3-F1
#
_entry.id   AF-D3DAN3-F1
#
_cell.length_a   1.000
_cell.length_b   1.000
_cell.length_c   1.000
_cell.angle_alpha   90.00
_cell.angle_beta   90.00
_cell.angle_gamma   90.00
#
_symmetry.space_group_name_H-M   'P 1'
#
loop_
_entity.id
_entity.type
_entity.pdbx_description
1 polymer ?
#
loop_
_entity_poly.entity_id
_entity_poly.type
_entity_poly.pdbx_seq_one_letter_code
_entity_poly.pdbx_strand_id
1 'polypeptide(L)'
;MLRPLPAGSRRTVAVPLPTDRRGVLRIGPVGLVITDPLGLFSRYESLGGQAQLPVHPAAVPLAPLPSARSSSPDGLPVDSRVEGGVTFHALREYTPGDDLRHVHWRSSARAGTLLVRRHVDPSEPVTTVVLDIRRRAYTDAAADPGAGGDGTAHGHGQGQGARAFDTAVDAAASVVLASTRSRFPVRLHTTGGLRLDCRDRRADGTAALDALAGAAWTDADVPGDPLAEAVRSRGRRGVGSLVIVTGRREIGQLAVAGALAGQFEQVVMLRVGGVSVDGGVSVSGAPAGPGPDQTSPGASQRFESVADGRLRVLDITDTAQLTLVWPSVAGAQTAGTRRSS
;
A
#
# COMPACT_ATOMS: atom_id res chain seq x y z
N MET A 1 -11.59 16.66 36.32
CA MET A 1 -13.03 16.93 36.56
C MET A 1 -13.43 18.22 35.86
N LEU A 2 -14.60 18.26 35.24
CA LEU A 2 -15.11 19.48 34.61
C LEU A 2 -15.65 20.44 35.67
N ARG A 3 -15.54 21.75 35.43
CA ARG A 3 -16.14 22.79 36.31
C ARG A 3 -17.67 22.61 36.34
N PRO A 4 -18.34 22.83 37.48
CA PRO A 4 -19.79 22.75 37.59
C PRO A 4 -20.49 23.56 36.49
N LEU A 5 -21.54 22.99 35.91
CA LEU A 5 -22.28 23.56 34.80
C LEU A 5 -23.59 24.18 35.34
N PRO A 6 -23.79 25.51 35.24
CA PRO A 6 -25.03 26.16 35.66
C PRO A 6 -26.28 25.61 34.94
N ALA A 7 -27.43 25.74 35.59
CA ALA A 7 -28.70 25.35 34.99
C ALA A 7 -28.95 26.06 33.65
N GLY A 8 -29.42 25.32 32.65
CA GLY A 8 -29.68 25.84 31.30
C GLY A 8 -28.42 26.16 30.47
N SER A 9 -27.21 25.98 31.02
CA SER A 9 -25.98 26.24 30.28
C SER A 9 -25.47 25.00 29.54
N ARG A 10 -24.70 25.24 28.47
CA ARG A 10 -24.09 24.20 27.64
C ARG A 10 -22.58 24.36 27.67
N ARG A 11 -21.87 23.24 27.73
CA ARG A 11 -20.42 23.19 27.59
C ARG A 11 -20.02 22.15 26.56
N THR A 12 -19.13 22.56 25.66
CA THR A 12 -18.46 21.65 24.74
C THR A 12 -17.12 21.23 25.36
N VAL A 13 -16.82 19.94 25.32
CA VAL A 13 -15.55 19.38 25.78
C VAL A 13 -14.93 18.65 24.61
N ALA A 14 -13.72 19.05 24.22
CA ALA A 14 -12.93 18.32 23.25
C ALA A 14 -12.16 17.22 23.99
N VAL A 15 -12.29 15.98 23.53
CA VAL A 15 -11.52 14.84 24.03
C VAL A 15 -10.54 14.44 22.93
N PRO A 16 -9.22 14.60 23.13
CA PRO A 16 -8.24 14.14 22.16
C PRO A 16 -8.31 12.61 22.06
N LEU A 17 -8.33 12.10 20.84
CA LEU A 17 -8.26 10.67 20.56
C LEU A 17 -6.80 10.30 20.27
N PRO A 18 -6.29 9.16 20.79
CA PRO A 18 -4.95 8.70 20.49
C PRO A 18 -4.89 8.19 19.04
N THR A 19 -4.48 9.06 18.12
CA THR A 19 -4.31 8.75 16.68
C THR A 19 -2.83 8.75 16.28
N ASP A 20 -1.93 8.45 17.22
CA ASP A 20 -0.48 8.38 17.06
C ASP A 20 -0.05 7.13 16.27
N ARG A 21 -0.88 6.10 16.25
CA ARG A 21 -0.67 4.86 15.51
C ARG A 21 -1.87 4.56 14.64
N ARG A 22 -1.61 3.99 13.46
CA ARG A 22 -2.67 3.47 12.59
C ARG A 22 -3.43 2.36 13.32
N GLY A 23 -4.70 2.19 12.98
CA GLY A 23 -5.56 1.19 13.59
C GLY A 23 -7.03 1.57 13.45
N VAL A 24 -7.93 0.68 13.87
CA VAL A 24 -9.36 1.00 13.97
C VAL A 24 -9.68 1.32 15.43
N LEU A 25 -9.79 2.60 15.75
CA LEU A 25 -10.11 3.06 17.09
C LEU A 25 -11.62 2.92 17.35
N ARG A 26 -11.99 2.17 18.39
CA ARG A 26 -13.38 2.08 18.86
C ARG A 26 -13.67 3.20 19.84
N ILE A 27 -14.60 4.08 19.49
CA ILE A 27 -14.99 5.24 20.27
C ILE A 27 -16.37 4.98 20.88
N GLY A 28 -16.50 5.14 22.19
CA GLY A 28 -17.80 5.25 22.88
C GLY A 28 -18.26 4.03 23.67
N PRO A 29 -19.43 4.13 24.34
CA PRO A 29 -20.21 5.36 24.58
C PRO A 29 -19.50 6.32 25.56
N VAL A 30 -19.87 7.60 25.56
CA VAL A 30 -19.31 8.58 26.50
C VAL A 30 -19.92 8.37 27.88
N GLY A 31 -19.11 8.03 28.87
CA GLY A 31 -19.54 7.94 30.26
C GLY A 31 -19.60 9.32 30.92
N LEU A 32 -20.78 9.71 31.38
CA LEU A 32 -21.02 10.92 32.16
C LEU A 32 -21.23 10.53 33.62
N VAL A 33 -20.45 11.12 34.52
CA VAL A 33 -20.70 11.05 35.96
C VAL A 33 -21.19 12.43 36.40
N ILE A 34 -22.44 12.48 36.85
CA ILE A 34 -23.09 13.68 37.39
C ILE A 34 -23.08 13.54 38.90
N THR A 35 -22.61 14.56 39.60
CA THR A 35 -22.58 14.60 41.07
C THR A 35 -23.36 15.82 41.54
N ASP A 36 -24.06 15.70 42.67
CA ASP A 36 -24.71 16.86 43.29
C ASP A 36 -23.67 17.87 43.82
N PRO A 37 -24.06 19.14 44.08
CA PRO A 37 -23.12 20.18 44.52
C PRO A 37 -22.37 19.87 45.83
N LEU A 38 -22.95 19.03 46.71
CA LEU A 38 -22.34 18.62 47.98
C LEU A 38 -21.49 17.34 47.85
N GLY A 39 -21.51 16.66 46.70
CA GLY A 39 -20.70 15.46 46.48
C GLY A 39 -21.26 14.18 47.12
N LEU A 40 -22.49 14.20 47.61
CA LEU A 40 -23.12 13.11 48.38
C LEU A 40 -23.72 12.00 47.48
N PHE A 41 -24.18 12.36 46.28
CA PHE A 41 -24.81 11.47 45.34
C PHE A 41 -24.19 11.64 43.95
N SER A 42 -23.98 10.51 43.26
CA SER A 42 -23.57 10.51 41.87
C SER A 42 -24.44 9.60 41.01
N ARG A 43 -24.60 9.96 39.75
CA ARG A 43 -25.31 9.18 38.74
C ARG A 43 -24.43 9.03 37.52
N TYR A 44 -24.32 7.79 37.04
CA TYR A 44 -23.66 7.47 35.79
C TYR A 44 -24.68 7.42 34.64
N GLU A 45 -24.37 8.06 33.53
CA GLU A 45 -25.12 7.95 32.27
C GLU A 45 -24.18 7.66 31.10
N SER A 46 -24.59 6.78 30.19
CA SER A 46 -23.89 6.59 28.92
C SER A 46 -24.58 7.42 27.84
N LEU A 47 -23.81 8.29 27.19
CA LEU A 47 -24.28 9.15 26.11
C LEU A 47 -23.75 8.67 24.76
N GLY A 48 -24.64 8.62 23.77
CA GLY A 48 -24.30 8.27 22.39
C GLY A 48 -24.10 6.78 22.15
N GLY A 49 -23.60 6.46 20.96
CA GLY A 49 -23.32 5.08 20.52
C GLY A 49 -21.82 4.79 20.46
N GLN A 50 -21.50 3.58 20.01
CA GLN A 50 -20.14 3.22 19.61
C GLN A 50 -19.92 3.60 18.14
N ALA A 51 -18.74 4.13 17.84
CA ALA A 51 -18.28 4.45 16.50
C ALA A 51 -16.89 3.84 16.27
N GLN A 52 -16.57 3.54 15.02
CA GLN A 52 -15.24 3.13 14.61
C GLN A 52 -14.58 4.27 13.84
N LEU A 53 -13.35 4.61 14.21
CA LEU A 53 -12.52 5.61 13.54
C LEU A 53 -11.29 4.91 12.97
N PRO A 54 -11.22 4.69 11.64
CA PRO A 54 -10.00 4.20 11.01
C PRO A 54 -8.95 5.31 11.02
N VAL A 55 -7.84 5.07 11.72
CA VAL A 55 -6.65 5.91 11.68
C VAL A 55 -5.78 5.41 10.54
N HIS A 56 -5.69 6.20 9.48
CA HIS A 56 -4.98 5.82 8.26
C HIS A 56 -3.46 5.72 8.48
N PRO A 57 -2.77 4.88 7.68
CA PRO A 57 -1.30 4.82 7.66
C PRO A 57 -0.67 6.17 7.31
N ALA A 58 0.52 6.45 7.85
CA ALA A 58 1.27 7.69 7.64
C ALA A 58 1.99 7.69 6.28
N ALA A 59 1.21 7.76 5.20
CA ALA A 59 1.72 7.67 3.84
C ALA A 59 2.48 8.93 3.40
N VAL A 60 3.57 8.74 2.66
CA VAL A 60 4.38 9.80 2.05
C VAL A 60 4.03 9.98 0.57
N PRO A 61 4.12 11.20 0.01
CA PRO A 61 3.87 11.42 -1.41
C PRO A 61 4.98 10.79 -2.26
N LEU A 62 4.59 9.95 -3.23
CA LEU A 62 5.51 9.33 -4.18
C LEU A 62 5.10 9.65 -5.62
N ALA A 63 6.06 9.60 -6.53
CA ALA A 63 5.78 9.59 -7.96
C ALA A 63 5.11 8.26 -8.36
N PRO A 64 4.19 8.23 -9.34
CA PRO A 64 3.67 6.97 -9.85
C PRO A 64 4.79 6.15 -10.47
N LEU A 65 4.66 4.82 -10.41
CA LEU A 65 5.55 3.95 -11.17
C LEU A 65 5.26 4.12 -12.67
N PRO A 66 6.29 4.13 -13.52
CA PRO A 66 6.11 4.21 -14.96
C PRO A 66 5.36 2.98 -15.42
N SER A 67 4.18 3.23 -15.94
CA SER A 67 3.25 2.22 -16.42
C SER A 67 3.24 2.38 -17.94
N ALA A 68 3.78 1.42 -18.70
CA ALA A 68 4.01 1.67 -20.13
C ALA A 68 2.71 2.06 -20.86
N ARG A 69 2.82 3.16 -21.62
CA ARG A 69 1.82 3.89 -22.44
C ARG A 69 1.31 5.24 -21.93
N SER A 70 1.86 5.81 -20.87
CA SER A 70 1.68 7.25 -20.60
C SER A 70 3.00 7.97 -20.36
N SER A 71 3.83 8.08 -21.39
CA SER A 71 4.76 9.20 -21.45
C SER A 71 5.03 9.53 -22.91
N SER A 72 4.21 10.42 -23.46
CA SER A 72 4.71 11.32 -24.48
C SER A 72 5.22 12.56 -23.74
N PRO A 73 6.45 13.04 -23.98
CA PRO A 73 7.01 14.19 -23.28
C PRO A 73 6.31 15.53 -23.58
N ASP A 74 5.37 15.57 -24.54
CA ASP A 74 4.86 16.82 -25.12
C ASP A 74 3.48 17.28 -24.62
N GLY A 75 2.91 16.67 -23.56
CA GLY A 75 1.66 17.16 -22.96
C GLY A 75 0.42 17.12 -23.87
N LEU A 76 0.50 16.46 -25.02
CA LEU A 76 -0.64 16.13 -25.85
C LEU A 76 -1.18 14.75 -25.43
N PRO A 77 -2.51 14.57 -25.29
CA PRO A 77 -3.09 13.25 -25.17
C PRO A 77 -2.79 12.53 -26.49
N VAL A 78 -1.81 11.64 -26.48
CA VAL A 78 -1.56 10.76 -27.63
C VAL A 78 -2.66 9.71 -27.57
N ASP A 79 -3.77 10.01 -28.22
CA ASP A 79 -4.74 9.03 -28.70
C ASP A 79 -4.08 8.26 -29.86
N SER A 80 -3.04 7.48 -29.55
CA SER A 80 -2.50 6.50 -30.50
C SER A 80 -3.35 5.25 -30.39
N ARG A 81 -4.55 5.37 -30.95
CA ARG A 81 -5.33 4.28 -31.50
C ARG A 81 -4.39 3.45 -32.39
N VAL A 82 -3.82 2.39 -31.82
CA VAL A 82 -3.21 1.32 -32.61
C VAL A 82 -4.36 0.68 -33.37
N GLU A 83 -4.53 1.08 -34.62
CA GLU A 83 -5.26 0.33 -35.62
C GLU A 83 -4.70 -1.11 -35.61
N GLY A 84 -5.48 -2.05 -35.07
CA GLY A 84 -5.19 -3.48 -35.20
C GLY A 84 -5.29 -4.33 -33.94
N GLY A 85 -5.50 -3.77 -32.75
CA GLY A 85 -5.73 -4.55 -31.52
C GLY A 85 -7.22 -4.63 -31.20
N VAL A 86 -7.84 -5.80 -31.35
CA VAL A 86 -9.26 -6.08 -31.05
C VAL A 86 -9.67 -5.45 -29.70
N THR A 87 -10.41 -4.35 -29.74
CA THR A 87 -11.07 -3.78 -28.56
C THR A 87 -12.17 -4.75 -28.13
N PHE A 88 -11.89 -5.55 -27.11
CA PHE A 88 -12.88 -6.48 -26.55
C PHE A 88 -13.91 -5.69 -25.74
N HIS A 89 -15.11 -5.53 -26.29
CA HIS A 89 -16.25 -5.00 -25.55
C HIS A 89 -16.89 -6.14 -24.76
N ALA A 90 -16.79 -6.11 -23.42
CA ALA A 90 -17.61 -6.98 -22.59
C ALA A 90 -19.05 -6.44 -22.60
N LEU A 91 -20.01 -7.29 -22.94
CA LEU A 91 -21.43 -6.98 -22.83
C LEU A 91 -21.89 -7.27 -21.41
N ARG A 92 -22.56 -6.31 -20.78
CA ARG A 92 -23.22 -6.49 -19.48
C ARG A 92 -24.68 -6.13 -19.58
N GLU A 93 -25.50 -6.65 -18.66
CA GLU A 93 -26.88 -6.19 -18.53
C GLU A 93 -26.94 -4.72 -18.11
N TYR A 94 -27.88 -4.01 -18.72
CA TYR A 94 -28.18 -2.61 -18.46
C TYR A 94 -28.63 -2.42 -17.01
N THR A 95 -28.06 -1.44 -16.34
CA THR A 95 -28.54 -0.97 -15.03
C THR A 95 -29.13 0.43 -15.21
N PRO A 96 -30.28 0.74 -14.60
CA PRO A 96 -30.82 2.10 -14.60
C PRO A 96 -29.75 3.10 -14.15
N GLY A 97 -29.42 4.06 -15.02
CA GLY A 97 -28.29 4.98 -14.85
C GLY A 97 -27.22 4.86 -15.93
N ASP A 98 -27.22 3.79 -16.71
CA ASP A 98 -26.34 3.63 -17.86
C ASP A 98 -26.80 4.48 -19.06
N ASP A 99 -25.84 5.06 -19.79
CA ASP A 99 -26.11 5.81 -21.01
C ASP A 99 -26.59 4.86 -22.13
N LEU A 100 -27.80 5.11 -22.63
CA LEU A 100 -28.44 4.34 -23.71
C LEU A 100 -27.63 4.35 -25.02
N ARG A 101 -26.75 5.33 -25.23
CA ARG A 101 -25.84 5.40 -26.40
C ARG A 101 -24.85 4.24 -26.44
N HIS A 102 -24.58 3.62 -25.30
CA HIS A 102 -23.67 2.47 -25.19
C HIS A 102 -24.41 1.13 -25.31
N VAL A 103 -25.73 1.12 -25.54
CA VAL A 103 -26.49 -0.13 -25.74
C VAL A 103 -26.09 -0.80 -27.04
N HIS A 104 -25.76 -2.09 -26.96
CA HIS A 104 -25.51 -2.91 -28.14
C HIS A 104 -26.82 -3.49 -28.65
N TRP A 105 -27.54 -2.73 -29.48
CA TRP A 105 -28.87 -3.09 -29.96
C TRP A 105 -28.94 -4.48 -30.60
N ARG A 106 -27.93 -4.87 -31.40
CA ARG A 106 -27.88 -6.19 -32.05
C ARG A 106 -27.81 -7.36 -31.06
N SER A 107 -27.09 -7.20 -29.95
CA SER A 107 -27.00 -8.26 -28.93
C SER A 107 -28.20 -8.21 -27.99
N SER A 108 -28.69 -7.00 -27.68
CA SER A 108 -29.88 -6.80 -26.85
C SER A 108 -31.12 -7.42 -27.51
N ALA A 109 -31.27 -7.25 -28.82
CA ALA A 109 -32.36 -7.85 -29.59
C ALA A 109 -32.32 -9.39 -29.60
N ARG A 110 -31.13 -10.00 -29.48
CA ARG A 110 -30.98 -11.46 -29.42
C ARG A 110 -31.15 -12.03 -28.01
N ALA A 111 -30.73 -11.27 -27.00
CA ALA A 111 -30.77 -11.70 -25.61
C ALA A 111 -32.12 -11.41 -24.92
N GLY A 112 -32.93 -10.51 -25.49
CA GLY A 112 -34.20 -10.07 -24.89
C GLY A 112 -34.03 -9.10 -23.71
N THR A 113 -32.79 -8.78 -23.32
CA THR A 113 -32.44 -7.81 -22.28
C THR A 113 -31.52 -6.74 -22.85
N LEU A 114 -31.57 -5.52 -22.30
CA LEU A 114 -30.69 -4.44 -22.74
C LEU A 114 -29.25 -4.76 -22.31
N LEU A 115 -28.35 -4.85 -23.29
CA LEU A 115 -26.93 -5.11 -23.07
C LEU A 115 -26.12 -3.85 -23.39
N VAL A 116 -25.29 -3.42 -22.45
CA VAL A 116 -24.44 -2.22 -22.59
C VAL A 116 -23.00 -2.64 -22.89
N ARG A 117 -22.37 -1.96 -23.87
CA ARG A 117 -20.95 -2.10 -24.19
C ARG A 117 -20.14 -1.49 -23.05
N ARG A 118 -19.54 -2.32 -22.21
CA ARG A 118 -18.49 -1.87 -21.28
C ARG A 118 -17.18 -1.81 -22.06
N HIS A 119 -16.63 -0.61 -22.21
CA HIS A 119 -15.25 -0.45 -22.67
C HIS A 119 -14.33 -0.95 -21.55
N VAL A 120 -13.86 -2.18 -21.69
CA VAL A 120 -12.72 -2.67 -20.92
C VAL A 120 -11.54 -2.42 -21.83
N ASP A 121 -10.74 -1.40 -21.54
CA ASP A 121 -9.45 -1.24 -22.21
C ASP A 121 -8.51 -2.31 -21.62
N PRO A 122 -8.14 -3.35 -22.37
CA PRO A 122 -7.24 -4.41 -21.88
C PRO A 122 -5.80 -3.93 -21.75
N SER A 123 -5.52 -2.65 -22.06
CA SER A 123 -4.19 -2.08 -22.15
C SER A 123 -3.84 -1.12 -21.01
N GLU A 124 -4.77 -0.85 -20.09
CA GLU A 124 -4.54 0.02 -18.93
C GLU A 124 -3.57 -0.64 -17.96
N PRO A 125 -2.41 -0.03 -17.70
CA PRO A 125 -1.44 -0.62 -16.81
C PRO A 125 -1.92 -0.51 -15.36
N VAL A 126 -1.83 -1.60 -14.62
CA VAL A 126 -2.32 -1.69 -13.23
C VAL A 126 -1.15 -1.84 -12.27
N THR A 127 -1.13 -1.02 -11.21
CA THR A 127 -0.19 -1.21 -10.11
C THR A 127 -0.74 -2.26 -9.15
N THR A 128 -0.02 -3.35 -8.94
CA THR A 128 -0.38 -4.36 -7.94
C THR A 128 0.50 -4.18 -6.73
N VAL A 129 -0.09 -3.91 -5.56
CA VAL A 129 0.60 -3.81 -4.27
C VAL A 129 0.27 -5.07 -3.47
N VAL A 130 1.31 -5.79 -3.05
CA VAL A 130 1.21 -6.97 -2.19
C VAL A 130 1.89 -6.65 -0.87
N LEU A 131 1.13 -6.61 0.22
CA LEU A 131 1.65 -6.44 1.57
C LEU A 131 1.76 -7.80 2.26
N ASP A 132 2.95 -8.12 2.74
CA ASP A 132 3.12 -9.24 3.63
C ASP A 132 2.60 -8.90 5.03
N ILE A 133 1.67 -9.70 5.54
CA ILE A 133 1.18 -9.57 6.91
C ILE A 133 1.66 -10.72 7.80
N ARG A 134 2.54 -11.61 7.34
CA ARG A 134 3.03 -12.70 8.19
C ARG A 134 4.02 -12.16 9.22
N ARG A 135 3.77 -12.45 10.50
CA ARG A 135 4.62 -11.97 11.60
C ARG A 135 6.10 -12.33 11.41
N ARG A 136 6.37 -13.57 10.96
CA ARG A 136 7.73 -14.09 10.69
C ARG A 136 8.55 -13.27 9.69
N ALA A 137 7.91 -12.49 8.82
CA ALA A 137 8.63 -11.61 7.89
C ALA A 137 9.33 -10.47 8.65
N TYR A 138 8.76 -10.05 9.79
CA TYR A 138 9.15 -8.84 10.53
C TYR A 138 9.85 -9.10 11.87
N THR A 139 9.66 -10.28 12.49
CA THR A 139 10.24 -10.61 13.80
C THR A 139 11.42 -11.58 13.70
N ASP A 140 12.44 -11.38 14.54
CA ASP A 140 13.44 -12.43 14.81
C ASP A 140 12.94 -13.32 15.95
N ALA A 141 12.86 -14.63 15.72
CA ALA A 141 12.47 -15.58 16.77
C ALA A 141 13.46 -15.56 17.95
N ALA A 142 14.70 -15.12 17.74
CA ALA A 142 15.74 -15.05 18.77
C ALA A 142 15.80 -13.72 19.55
N ALA A 143 15.26 -12.62 19.01
CA ALA A 143 15.45 -11.27 19.59
C ALA A 143 14.24 -10.75 20.37
N ASP A 144 13.08 -11.40 20.29
CA ASP A 144 11.84 -10.95 20.93
C ASP A 144 11.26 -12.03 21.87
N PRO A 145 11.84 -12.21 23.07
CA PRO A 145 11.39 -13.23 24.03
C PRO A 145 9.96 -12.99 24.58
N GLY A 146 9.33 -11.84 24.29
CA GLY A 146 7.95 -11.52 24.66
C GLY A 146 6.90 -11.97 23.63
N ALA A 147 7.31 -12.55 22.50
CA ALA A 147 6.42 -12.87 21.39
C ALA A 147 5.45 -14.04 21.64
N GLY A 148 5.68 -14.84 22.70
CA GLY A 148 4.87 -15.98 23.12
C GLY A 148 3.64 -15.63 23.98
N GLY A 149 3.20 -14.37 23.99
CA GLY A 149 1.99 -13.94 24.69
C GLY A 149 0.71 -14.41 24.00
N ASP A 150 -0.16 -15.00 24.82
CA ASP A 150 -1.44 -15.63 24.56
C ASP A 150 -2.24 -14.93 23.45
N GLY A 151 -2.57 -15.67 22.38
CA GLY A 151 -3.14 -15.21 21.10
C GLY A 151 -4.50 -14.51 21.16
N THR A 152 -4.60 -13.40 21.88
CA THR A 152 -5.69 -12.44 21.72
C THR A 152 -5.44 -11.63 20.45
N ALA A 153 -6.19 -12.00 19.41
CA ALA A 153 -6.03 -11.64 18.00
C ALA A 153 -6.18 -10.14 17.61
N HIS A 154 -5.88 -9.20 18.51
CA HIS A 154 -6.02 -7.75 18.24
C HIS A 154 -4.83 -6.92 18.77
N GLY A 155 -3.73 -7.57 19.14
CA GLY A 155 -2.54 -6.91 19.68
C GLY A 155 -1.80 -6.10 18.63
N HIS A 156 -1.84 -4.77 18.75
CA HIS A 156 -0.88 -3.86 18.11
C HIS A 156 0.47 -4.14 18.79
N GLY A 157 1.27 -5.03 18.19
CA GLY A 157 2.50 -5.51 18.81
C GLY A 157 3.38 -4.36 19.32
N GLN A 158 3.90 -4.49 20.52
CA GLN A 158 5.00 -3.65 20.99
C GLN A 158 6.30 -4.37 20.63
N GLY A 159 7.23 -3.67 19.99
CA GLY A 159 8.51 -4.26 19.59
C GLY A 159 9.02 -3.75 18.24
N GLN A 160 10.27 -4.08 17.92
CA GLN A 160 10.92 -3.66 16.68
C GLN A 160 10.24 -4.25 15.44
N GLY A 161 9.76 -5.50 15.53
CA GLY A 161 9.03 -6.15 14.43
C GLY A 161 7.69 -5.48 14.14
N ALA A 162 6.95 -5.05 15.17
CA ALA A 162 5.69 -4.35 14.97
C ALA A 162 5.90 -2.97 14.34
N ARG A 163 6.95 -2.24 14.73
CA ARG A 163 7.32 -0.98 14.06
C ARG A 163 7.70 -1.20 12.59
N ALA A 164 8.45 -2.26 12.29
CA ALA A 164 8.78 -2.61 10.90
C ALA A 164 7.53 -2.98 10.08
N PHE A 165 6.58 -3.70 10.68
CA PHE A 165 5.28 -3.94 10.05
C PHE A 165 4.52 -2.63 9.84
N ASP A 166 4.55 -1.71 10.80
CA ASP A 166 3.90 -0.41 10.68
C ASP A 166 4.46 0.40 9.50
N THR A 167 5.78 0.46 9.39
CA THR A 167 6.49 1.06 8.25
C THR A 167 6.15 0.38 6.92
N ALA A 168 5.96 -0.94 6.90
CA ALA A 168 5.52 -1.65 5.70
C ALA A 168 4.10 -1.27 5.28
N VAL A 169 3.18 -1.09 6.24
CA VAL A 169 1.82 -0.62 5.94
C VAL A 169 1.82 0.82 5.42
N ASP A 170 2.59 1.71 6.05
CA ASP A 170 2.75 3.10 5.61
C ASP A 170 3.33 3.18 4.19
N ALA A 171 4.30 2.31 3.89
CA ALA A 171 4.87 2.21 2.56
C ALA A 171 3.87 1.70 1.52
N ALA A 172 3.10 0.65 1.82
CA ALA A 172 2.05 0.15 0.95
C ALA A 172 1.00 1.25 0.68
N ALA A 173 0.59 1.99 1.72
CA ALA A 173 -0.32 3.12 1.61
C ALA A 173 0.23 4.23 0.71
N SER A 174 1.54 4.51 0.81
CA SER A 174 2.22 5.50 -0.03
C SER A 174 2.14 5.15 -1.53
N VAL A 175 2.32 3.87 -1.87
CA VAL A 175 2.22 3.38 -3.26
C VAL A 175 0.78 3.38 -3.77
N VAL A 176 -0.18 2.97 -2.93
CA VAL A 176 -1.61 3.05 -3.22
C VAL A 176 -2.03 4.50 -3.49
N LEU A 177 -1.61 5.43 -2.64
CA LEU A 177 -1.90 6.86 -2.82
C LEU A 177 -1.24 7.46 -4.05
N ALA A 178 0.00 7.09 -4.35
CA ALA A 178 0.67 7.54 -5.57
C ALA A 178 -0.08 7.08 -6.83
N SER A 179 -0.49 5.82 -6.87
CA SER A 179 -1.22 5.24 -8.02
C SER A 179 -2.60 5.89 -8.19
N THR A 180 -3.36 6.01 -7.10
CA THR A 180 -4.72 6.60 -7.12
C THR A 180 -4.70 8.09 -7.49
N ARG A 181 -3.73 8.87 -6.97
CA ARG A 181 -3.55 10.29 -7.34
C ARG A 181 -3.17 10.47 -8.80
N SER A 182 -2.35 9.59 -9.34
CA SER A 182 -1.95 9.59 -10.75
C SER A 182 -2.96 8.91 -11.68
N ARG A 183 -4.13 8.54 -11.17
CA ARG A 183 -5.26 7.96 -11.93
C ARG A 183 -5.00 6.57 -12.51
N PHE A 184 -4.00 5.84 -12.02
CA PHE A 184 -3.75 4.44 -12.38
C PHE A 184 -4.56 3.51 -11.47
N PRO A 185 -5.22 2.48 -12.02
CA PRO A 185 -5.87 1.45 -11.21
C PRO A 185 -4.86 0.78 -10.28
N VAL A 186 -5.27 0.50 -9.05
CA VAL A 186 -4.42 -0.19 -8.07
C VAL A 186 -5.12 -1.43 -7.52
N ARG A 187 -4.40 -2.53 -7.44
CA ARG A 187 -4.86 -3.73 -6.73
C ARG A 187 -4.08 -3.86 -5.44
N LEU A 188 -4.78 -3.97 -4.32
CA LEU A 188 -4.18 -4.22 -3.01
C LEU A 188 -4.46 -5.67 -2.61
N HIS A 189 -3.39 -6.40 -2.32
CA HIS A 189 -3.44 -7.76 -1.82
C HIS A 189 -2.65 -7.89 -0.52
N THR A 190 -3.09 -8.78 0.37
CA THR A 190 -2.28 -9.21 1.51
C THR A 190 -2.02 -10.70 1.46
N THR A 191 -0.94 -11.14 2.12
CA THR A 191 -0.65 -12.57 2.28
C THR A 191 -1.71 -13.29 3.13
N GLY A 192 -2.57 -12.57 3.86
CA GLY A 192 -3.73 -13.09 4.59
C GLY A 192 -5.03 -13.18 3.80
N GLY A 193 -5.00 -12.97 2.48
CA GLY A 193 -6.16 -13.18 1.61
C GLY A 193 -7.01 -11.95 1.32
N LEU A 194 -6.66 -10.75 1.81
CA LEU A 194 -7.31 -9.51 1.38
C LEU A 194 -7.07 -9.32 -0.13
N ARG A 195 -8.14 -8.98 -0.86
CA ARG A 195 -8.07 -8.63 -2.28
C ARG A 195 -9.01 -7.45 -2.55
N LEU A 196 -8.45 -6.31 -2.90
CA LEU A 196 -9.20 -5.12 -3.29
C LEU A 196 -8.75 -4.66 -4.68
N ASP A 197 -9.68 -4.53 -5.61
CA ASP A 197 -9.46 -3.99 -6.94
C ASP A 197 -9.98 -2.55 -6.96
N CYS A 198 -9.07 -1.59 -6.82
CA CYS A 198 -9.40 -0.17 -6.70
C CYS A 198 -9.34 0.47 -8.10
N ARG A 199 -10.49 0.44 -8.79
CA ARG A 199 -10.65 0.99 -10.15
C ARG A 199 -11.31 2.37 -10.13
N ASP A 200 -12.17 2.62 -9.15
CA ASP A 200 -12.77 3.93 -8.90
C ASP A 200 -11.83 4.79 -8.04
N ARG A 201 -11.24 5.78 -8.70
CA ARG A 201 -10.06 6.52 -8.25
C ARG A 201 -10.22 7.28 -6.92
N ARG A 202 -11.45 7.67 -6.54
CA ARG A 202 -11.70 8.44 -5.29
C ARG A 202 -12.36 7.59 -4.21
N ALA A 203 -13.35 6.78 -4.57
CA ALA A 203 -14.05 5.94 -3.60
C ALA A 203 -13.15 4.80 -3.10
N ASP A 204 -12.38 4.18 -4.01
CA ASP A 204 -11.63 2.97 -3.67
C ASP A 204 -10.29 3.29 -2.98
N GLY A 205 -9.73 4.48 -3.19
CA GLY A 205 -8.51 4.92 -2.50
C GLY A 205 -8.69 5.01 -0.99
N THR A 206 -9.83 5.55 -0.55
CA THR A 206 -10.19 5.57 0.88
C THR A 206 -10.44 4.16 1.40
N ALA A 207 -11.15 3.31 0.65
CA ALA A 207 -11.39 1.92 1.05
C ALA A 207 -10.08 1.11 1.22
N ALA A 208 -9.09 1.34 0.35
CA ALA A 208 -7.77 0.73 0.48
C ALA A 208 -7.03 1.22 1.74
N LEU A 209 -7.10 2.52 2.06
CA LEU A 209 -6.51 3.07 3.29
C LEU A 209 -7.23 2.57 4.55
N ASP A 210 -8.55 2.43 4.53
CA ASP A 210 -9.32 1.84 5.63
C ASP A 210 -8.92 0.37 5.85
N ALA A 211 -8.76 -0.39 4.77
CA ALA A 211 -8.29 -1.77 4.86
C ALA A 211 -6.86 -1.88 5.40
N LEU A 212 -5.96 -0.96 5.00
CA LEU A 212 -4.59 -0.88 5.54
C LEU A 212 -4.57 -0.40 7.00
N ALA A 213 -5.47 0.49 7.40
CA ALA A 213 -5.65 0.90 8.78
C ALA A 213 -6.05 -0.29 9.68
N GLY A 214 -6.88 -1.20 9.16
CA GLY A 214 -7.27 -2.43 9.84
C GLY A 214 -6.30 -3.60 9.69
N ALA A 215 -5.21 -3.45 8.93
CA ALA A 215 -4.28 -4.54 8.67
C ALA A 215 -3.46 -4.88 9.93
N ALA A 216 -3.61 -6.11 10.40
CA ALA A 216 -2.81 -6.71 11.46
C ALA A 216 -1.93 -7.82 10.89
N TRP A 217 -0.75 -7.99 11.46
CA TRP A 217 0.07 -9.16 11.16
C TRP A 217 -0.57 -10.44 11.72
N THR A 218 -0.26 -11.59 11.13
CA THR A 218 -0.79 -12.89 11.51
C THR A 218 0.33 -13.91 11.74
N ASP A 219 0.14 -14.74 12.75
CA ASP A 219 0.95 -15.94 13.02
C ASP A 219 0.46 -17.16 12.25
N ALA A 220 -0.75 -17.08 11.67
CA ALA A 220 -1.30 -18.17 10.89
C ALA A 220 -0.49 -18.35 9.61
N ASP A 221 0.09 -19.55 9.44
CA ASP A 221 0.67 -19.94 8.18
C ASP A 221 -0.47 -20.18 7.18
N VAL A 222 -0.62 -19.24 6.26
CA VAL A 222 -1.56 -19.38 5.15
C VAL A 222 -1.06 -20.53 4.26
N PRO A 223 -1.87 -21.57 3.99
CA PRO A 223 -1.47 -22.65 3.11
C PRO A 223 -1.15 -22.14 1.70
N GLY A 224 0.03 -22.50 1.17
CA GLY A 224 0.50 -22.08 -0.15
C GLY A 224 1.49 -20.92 -0.10
N ASP A 225 2.14 -20.61 -1.23
CA ASP A 225 2.97 -19.41 -1.36
C ASP A 225 2.04 -18.19 -1.54
N PRO A 226 1.93 -17.31 -0.53
CA PRO A 226 0.96 -16.23 -0.54
C PRO A 226 1.37 -15.10 -1.49
N LEU A 227 2.66 -15.01 -1.86
CA LEU A 227 3.12 -14.13 -2.93
C LEU A 227 2.65 -14.66 -4.28
N ALA A 228 2.82 -15.97 -4.50
CA ALA A 228 2.32 -16.62 -5.70
C ALA A 228 0.78 -16.54 -5.76
N GLU A 229 0.07 -16.58 -4.63
CA GLU A 229 -1.39 -16.41 -4.61
C GLU A 229 -1.85 -14.97 -4.90
N ALA A 230 -1.17 -13.99 -4.31
CA ALA A 230 -1.42 -12.58 -4.60
C ALA A 230 -1.20 -12.27 -6.09
N VAL A 231 -0.22 -12.95 -6.72
CA VAL A 231 0.10 -12.77 -8.14
C VAL A 231 -0.77 -13.65 -9.07
N ARG A 232 -1.23 -14.82 -8.61
CA ARG A 232 -2.18 -15.69 -9.35
C ARG A 232 -3.53 -15.02 -9.63
N SER A 233 -3.84 -13.91 -8.97
CA SER A 233 -5.03 -13.07 -9.22
C SER A 233 -5.10 -12.43 -10.62
N ARG A 234 -4.17 -12.80 -11.52
CA ARG A 234 -4.08 -12.32 -12.89
C ARG A 234 -5.31 -12.65 -13.74
N GLY A 235 -5.90 -11.62 -14.33
CA GLY A 235 -6.52 -11.69 -15.66
C GLY A 235 -5.49 -11.39 -16.77
N ARG A 236 -4.85 -12.43 -17.33
CA ARG A 236 -4.00 -12.50 -18.56
C ARG A 236 -2.86 -11.47 -18.80
N ARG A 237 -1.93 -11.83 -19.72
CA ARG A 237 -0.94 -11.01 -20.50
C ARG A 237 -0.57 -9.58 -20.05
N GLY A 238 0.71 -9.20 -19.85
CA GLY A 238 1.13 -8.13 -18.92
C GLY A 238 1.03 -6.70 -19.42
N VAL A 239 0.64 -5.79 -18.52
CA VAL A 239 0.91 -4.35 -18.53
C VAL A 239 0.81 -3.87 -17.07
N GLY A 240 1.86 -3.27 -16.50
CA GLY A 240 1.84 -2.72 -15.14
C GLY A 240 2.97 -3.15 -14.21
N SER A 241 2.96 -2.58 -13.01
CA SER A 241 4.01 -2.71 -12.01
C SER A 241 3.55 -3.58 -10.84
N LEU A 242 4.45 -4.41 -10.30
CA LEU A 242 4.24 -5.15 -9.06
C LEU A 242 5.10 -4.52 -7.96
N VAL A 243 4.49 -4.20 -6.83
CA VAL A 243 5.18 -3.76 -5.63
C VAL A 243 4.91 -4.74 -4.52
N ILE A 244 5.95 -5.38 -4.01
CA ILE A 244 5.90 -6.32 -2.89
C ILE A 244 6.48 -5.59 -1.69
N VAL A 245 5.71 -5.48 -0.61
CA VAL A 245 6.15 -4.90 0.66
C VAL A 245 6.24 -6.00 1.70
N THR A 246 7.44 -6.26 2.19
CA THR A 246 7.73 -7.37 3.12
C THR A 246 8.79 -6.97 4.13
N GLY A 247 9.08 -7.84 5.10
CA GLY A 247 10.22 -7.66 5.99
C GLY A 247 11.54 -8.18 5.41
N ARG A 248 12.68 -7.69 5.91
CA ARG A 248 14.02 -7.98 5.35
C ARG A 248 14.47 -9.44 5.32
N ARG A 249 13.84 -10.31 6.10
CA ARG A 249 14.36 -11.67 6.34
C ARG A 249 13.78 -12.73 5.43
N GLU A 250 12.83 -12.39 4.57
CA GLU A 250 12.20 -13.39 3.71
C GLU A 250 12.97 -13.63 2.40
N ILE A 251 13.93 -14.57 2.48
CA ILE A 251 14.77 -15.01 1.36
C ILE A 251 13.92 -15.69 0.26
N GLY A 252 12.84 -16.38 0.64
CA GLY A 252 11.95 -17.07 -0.30
C GLY A 252 11.30 -16.13 -1.32
N GLN A 253 10.99 -14.89 -0.92
CA GLN A 253 10.30 -13.95 -1.79
C GLN A 253 11.17 -13.39 -2.92
N LEU A 254 12.50 -13.40 -2.80
CA LEU A 254 13.37 -12.94 -3.88
C LEU A 254 13.34 -13.90 -5.07
N ALA A 255 13.33 -15.21 -4.81
CA ALA A 255 13.22 -16.24 -5.85
C ALA A 255 11.87 -16.14 -6.57
N VAL A 256 10.79 -15.91 -5.82
CA VAL A 256 9.45 -15.75 -6.39
C VAL A 256 9.35 -14.43 -7.17
N ALA A 257 9.85 -13.32 -6.62
CA ALA A 257 9.91 -12.04 -7.33
C ALA A 257 10.71 -12.15 -8.64
N GLY A 258 11.83 -12.87 -8.64
CA GLY A 258 12.61 -13.19 -9.84
C GLY A 258 11.82 -14.03 -10.85
N ALA A 259 11.10 -15.06 -10.39
CA ALA A 259 10.21 -15.86 -11.25
C ALA A 259 9.06 -15.04 -11.85
N LEU A 260 8.65 -13.98 -11.16
CA LEU A 260 7.57 -13.07 -11.58
C LEU A 260 8.05 -11.88 -12.40
N ALA A 261 9.35 -11.57 -12.43
CA ALA A 261 9.92 -10.45 -13.20
C ALA A 261 9.64 -10.56 -14.71
N GLY A 262 9.39 -11.75 -15.24
CA GLY A 262 8.95 -11.96 -16.62
C GLY A 262 7.47 -11.61 -16.89
N GLN A 263 6.66 -11.44 -15.85
CA GLN A 263 5.21 -11.24 -15.95
C GLN A 263 4.75 -9.79 -15.83
N PHE A 264 5.59 -8.95 -15.21
CA PHE A 264 5.39 -7.53 -14.98
C PHE A 264 6.48 -6.74 -15.72
N GLU A 265 6.18 -5.49 -16.08
CA GLU A 265 7.20 -4.62 -16.69
C GLU A 265 8.24 -4.19 -15.68
N GLN A 266 7.79 -3.98 -14.44
CA GLN A 266 8.65 -3.69 -13.30
C GLN A 266 8.13 -4.42 -12.06
N VAL A 267 9.07 -4.97 -11.30
CA VAL A 267 8.86 -5.55 -9.97
C VAL A 267 9.71 -4.78 -8.98
N VAL A 268 9.07 -4.17 -7.98
CA VAL A 268 9.74 -3.49 -6.87
C VAL A 268 9.51 -4.31 -5.62
N MET A 269 10.58 -4.80 -5.02
CA MET A 269 10.54 -5.46 -3.72
C MET A 269 11.02 -4.48 -2.66
N LEU A 270 10.09 -3.96 -1.87
CA LEU A 270 10.36 -3.10 -0.74
C LEU A 270 10.48 -3.94 0.54
N ARG A 271 11.70 -4.04 1.06
CA ARG A 271 12.00 -4.76 2.29
C ARG A 271 12.13 -3.79 3.45
N VAL A 272 11.41 -4.07 4.52
CA VAL A 272 11.36 -3.21 5.71
C VAL A 272 12.04 -3.90 6.89
N GLY A 273 12.94 -3.19 7.57
CA GLY A 273 13.59 -3.69 8.79
C GLY A 273 14.98 -3.11 9.04
N GLY A 274 15.40 -3.06 10.31
CA GLY A 274 16.69 -2.54 10.72
C GLY A 274 17.66 -3.63 11.17
N VAL A 275 18.92 -3.49 10.76
CA VAL A 275 20.09 -3.81 11.59
C VAL A 275 20.73 -2.47 11.89
N SER A 276 20.90 -2.12 13.16
CA SER A 276 21.91 -1.13 13.56
C SER A 276 22.63 -1.67 14.78
N VAL A 277 23.73 -2.38 14.54
CA VAL A 277 24.92 -2.42 15.42
C VAL A 277 26.14 -2.61 14.49
N ASP A 278 27.20 -1.86 14.75
CA ASP A 278 28.47 -1.70 14.01
C ASP A 278 29.00 -2.87 13.15
N GLY A 279 29.59 -2.54 11.99
CA GLY A 279 30.60 -3.40 11.34
C GLY A 279 30.66 -3.40 9.81
N GLY A 280 31.75 -2.85 9.24
CA GLY A 280 32.47 -3.51 8.13
C GLY A 280 32.25 -3.05 6.68
N VAL A 281 33.35 -2.60 6.07
CA VAL A 281 33.58 -2.14 4.68
C VAL A 281 33.53 -3.29 3.63
N SER A 282 33.05 -3.01 2.40
CA SER A 282 33.78 -3.21 1.12
C SER A 282 32.85 -3.24 -0.11
N VAL A 283 33.14 -2.38 -1.08
CA VAL A 283 32.74 -2.51 -2.49
C VAL A 283 33.98 -2.98 -3.25
N SER A 284 33.88 -4.05 -4.03
CA SER A 284 34.97 -4.50 -4.91
C SER A 284 34.73 -4.01 -6.34
N GLY A 285 35.69 -3.23 -6.87
CA GLY A 285 35.77 -2.86 -8.28
C GLY A 285 36.60 -1.59 -8.59
N ALA A 286 37.93 -1.73 -8.69
CA ALA A 286 38.90 -0.86 -9.42
C ALA A 286 39.37 0.49 -8.77
N PRO A 287 40.55 1.05 -9.16
CA PRO A 287 41.62 1.46 -8.24
C PRO A 287 41.57 2.91 -7.69
N ALA A 288 42.30 3.08 -6.59
CA ALA A 288 42.36 4.25 -5.72
C ALA A 288 43.09 5.47 -6.28
N GLY A 289 42.56 6.66 -5.96
CA GLY A 289 43.27 7.96 -5.96
C GLY A 289 42.92 8.73 -4.66
N PRO A 290 43.81 9.56 -4.09
CA PRO A 290 43.66 10.08 -2.73
C PRO A 290 43.13 11.52 -2.64
N GLY A 291 42.28 11.77 -1.62
CA GLY A 291 42.09 13.06 -0.92
C GLY A 291 40.89 13.95 -1.33
N PRO A 292 40.49 14.91 -0.48
CA PRO A 292 39.69 14.68 0.73
C PRO A 292 38.42 15.55 0.77
N ASP A 293 37.39 15.11 1.51
CA ASP A 293 36.82 15.75 2.71
C ASP A 293 35.39 15.22 2.94
N GLN A 294 35.20 14.49 4.05
CA GLN A 294 33.99 13.72 4.34
C GLN A 294 33.26 14.35 5.53
N THR A 295 32.10 14.94 5.26
CA THR A 295 31.03 15.05 6.26
C THR A 295 29.69 14.92 5.52
N SER A 296 29.13 13.71 5.49
CA SER A 296 27.77 13.43 5.05
C SER A 296 27.20 12.35 5.96
N PRO A 297 25.99 12.52 6.53
CA PRO A 297 25.40 11.49 7.37
C PRO A 297 24.99 10.30 6.50
N GLY A 298 25.65 9.16 6.77
CA GLY A 298 25.55 7.93 5.99
C GLY A 298 24.22 7.21 6.19
N ALA A 299 23.50 7.03 5.09
CA ALA A 299 22.61 5.90 4.88
C ALA A 299 23.22 5.07 3.75
N SER A 300 23.98 4.03 4.08
CA SER A 300 24.50 3.10 3.08
C SER A 300 23.33 2.29 2.51
N GLN A 301 22.76 2.79 1.41
CA GLN A 301 21.66 2.14 0.70
C GLN A 301 22.25 1.06 -0.23
N ARG A 302 21.91 -0.21 0.00
CA ARG A 302 22.24 -1.30 -0.93
C ARG A 302 21.10 -1.42 -1.93
N PHE A 303 21.42 -1.13 -3.19
CA PHE A 303 20.55 -1.38 -4.34
C PHE A 303 21.04 -2.64 -5.03
N GLU A 304 20.25 -3.69 -5.02
CA GLU A 304 20.55 -4.91 -5.77
C GLU A 304 19.54 -5.04 -6.91
N SER A 305 20.03 -4.89 -8.14
CA SER A 305 19.26 -5.15 -9.34
C SER A 305 19.45 -6.62 -9.69
N VAL A 306 18.37 -7.40 -9.65
CA VAL A 306 18.37 -8.81 -10.02
C VAL A 306 17.43 -8.98 -11.23
N ALA A 307 17.66 -9.97 -12.09
CA ALA A 307 16.82 -10.27 -13.26
C ALA A 307 16.69 -9.12 -14.28
N ASP A 308 17.80 -8.81 -14.98
CA ASP A 308 17.80 -7.96 -16.20
C ASP A 308 17.25 -6.53 -15.99
N GLY A 309 17.35 -6.00 -14.78
CA GLY A 309 16.89 -4.65 -14.41
C GLY A 309 15.40 -4.52 -14.11
N ARG A 310 14.62 -5.61 -14.23
CA ARG A 310 13.17 -5.61 -13.99
C ARG A 310 12.79 -5.77 -12.52
N LEU A 311 13.60 -6.47 -11.74
CA LEU A 311 13.43 -6.58 -10.29
C LEU A 311 14.37 -5.60 -9.59
N ARG A 312 13.78 -4.68 -8.82
CA ARG A 312 14.49 -3.69 -8.00
C ARG A 312 14.20 -3.95 -6.53
N VAL A 313 15.24 -4.17 -5.74
CA VAL A 313 15.10 -4.37 -4.30
C VAL A 313 15.46 -3.09 -3.57
N LEU A 314 14.55 -2.60 -2.73
CA LEU A 314 14.71 -1.40 -1.91
C LEU A 314 14.65 -1.79 -0.44
N ASP A 315 15.68 -1.44 0.33
CA ASP A 315 15.69 -1.63 1.79
C ASP A 315 15.35 -0.31 2.49
N ILE A 316 14.36 -0.32 3.36
CA ILE A 316 14.02 0.81 4.22
C ILE A 316 13.88 0.40 5.69
N THR A 317 14.21 1.32 6.59
CA THR A 317 13.94 1.25 8.03
C THR A 317 12.81 2.18 8.43
N ASP A 318 12.54 3.20 7.63
CA ASP A 318 11.55 4.24 7.87
C ASP A 318 10.87 4.63 6.54
N THR A 319 9.56 4.88 6.57
CA THR A 319 8.75 5.26 5.42
C THR A 319 9.27 6.54 4.75
N ALA A 320 9.82 7.49 5.51
CA ALA A 320 10.39 8.73 4.99
C ALA A 320 11.53 8.50 4.00
N GLN A 321 12.24 7.37 4.11
CA GLN A 321 13.31 7.01 3.18
C GLN A 321 12.78 6.73 1.77
N LEU A 322 11.49 6.43 1.60
CA LEU A 322 10.89 6.24 0.27
C LEU A 322 11.09 7.46 -0.61
N THR A 323 11.02 8.67 -0.09
CA THR A 323 11.25 9.89 -0.88
C THR A 323 12.65 9.92 -1.51
N LEU A 324 13.64 9.28 -0.87
CA LEU A 324 15.02 9.20 -1.35
C LEU A 324 15.23 8.01 -2.31
N VAL A 325 14.67 6.84 -1.99
CA VAL A 325 14.91 5.62 -2.77
C VAL A 325 13.96 5.46 -3.95
N TRP A 326 12.74 6.00 -3.86
CA TRP A 326 11.69 5.82 -4.86
C TRP A 326 12.00 6.44 -6.23
N PRO A 327 12.69 7.59 -6.35
CA PRO A 327 13.11 8.13 -7.65
C PRO A 327 13.94 7.14 -8.48
N SER A 328 14.73 6.27 -7.84
CA SER A 328 15.50 5.23 -8.54
C SER A 328 14.61 4.22 -9.27
N VAL A 329 13.42 3.94 -8.71
CA VAL A 329 12.45 3.02 -9.31
C VAL A 329 11.51 3.73 -10.29
N ALA A 330 11.11 4.96 -10.00
CA ALA A 330 10.19 5.75 -10.81
C ALA A 330 10.82 6.41 -12.04
N GLY A 331 12.13 6.71 -12.00
CA GLY A 331 12.81 7.61 -12.95
C GLY A 331 13.74 6.98 -13.97
N ALA A 332 13.71 5.66 -14.22
CA ALA A 332 14.60 5.05 -15.22
C ALA A 332 14.13 5.28 -16.67
N GLN A 333 14.20 6.53 -17.13
CA GLN A 333 14.40 6.87 -18.54
C GLN A 333 15.56 7.88 -18.61
N THR A 334 16.48 7.63 -19.55
CA THR A 334 17.65 8.46 -19.97
C THR A 334 18.94 8.39 -19.15
N ALA A 335 19.79 7.42 -19.51
CA ALA A 335 21.22 7.66 -19.71
C ALA A 335 21.70 6.86 -20.94
N GLY A 336 21.13 7.21 -22.11
CA GLY A 336 21.62 6.74 -23.40
C GLY A 336 22.94 7.42 -23.72
N THR A 337 24.00 6.63 -23.77
CA THR A 337 25.36 7.00 -24.16
C THR A 337 25.35 7.77 -25.49
N ARG A 338 25.62 9.08 -25.48
CA ARG A 338 26.14 9.77 -26.66
C ARG A 338 27.58 9.27 -26.88
N ARG A 339 27.74 8.27 -27.73
CA ARG A 339 29.01 8.07 -28.44
C ARG A 339 29.03 9.06 -29.60
N SER A 340 29.83 10.11 -29.47
CA SER A 340 30.24 10.96 -30.57
C SER A 340 31.22 10.18 -31.45
N SER A 341 30.80 9.89 -32.68
CA SER A 341 31.67 9.85 -33.85
C SER A 341 32.06 11.26 -34.26
#